data_AF-A0A0F9FTS4-F1
#
_entry.id   AF-A0A0F9FTS4-F1
#
_cell.length_a   1.000
_cell.length_b   1.000
_cell.length_c   1.000
_cell.angle_alpha   90.00
_cell.angle_beta   90.00
_cell.angle_gamma   90.00
#
_symmetry.space_group_name_H-M   'P 1'
#
loop_
_entity.id
_entity.type
_entity.pdbx_description
1 polymer ?
#
loop_
_entity_poly.entity_id
_entity_poly.type
_entity_poly.pdbx_seq_one_letter_code
_entity_poly.pdbx_strand_id
1 'polypeptide(L)'
;MDCCNFDGSIQRRKGACLRQAGEVEDIVTFQIVSVFLPNTVAVPPESPIMDQWNVEFIPHILPVLKGSVVEFPNTDTVRHNVYSPVPIPGTQIMLSLGTYDPEVIKTIRLDKAGEIPLRCNVHQEMSAFIVVLGNPYFTLTNKKGEFIIDNVPPGKYVLKTWHEKFRPVRIGVTVAPNQTVEVELPTIQ
;
A
#
# COMPACT_ATOMS: atom_id res chain seq x y z
N MET A 1 -14.23 19.81 10.12
CA MET A 1 -13.03 20.62 9.88
C MET A 1 -12.35 20.07 8.64
N ASP A 2 -11.56 20.90 7.95
CA ASP A 2 -10.80 20.48 6.77
C ASP A 2 -9.48 19.82 7.23
N CYS A 3 -9.00 18.80 6.51
CA CYS A 3 -7.71 18.18 6.81
C CYS A 3 -6.59 19.11 6.32
N CYS A 4 -5.68 19.50 7.23
CA CYS A 4 -4.50 20.28 6.87
C CYS A 4 -3.41 19.37 6.33
N ASN A 5 -2.81 19.77 5.21
CA ASN A 5 -1.59 19.14 4.69
C ASN A 5 -0.42 19.39 5.64
N PHE A 6 0.65 18.60 5.50
CA PHE A 6 1.88 18.77 6.28
C PHE A 6 2.61 20.09 6.00
N ASP A 7 2.38 20.72 4.84
CA ASP A 7 2.92 22.04 4.48
C ASP A 7 2.10 23.23 5.03
N GLY A 8 1.09 22.97 5.87
CA GLY A 8 0.21 23.99 6.45
C GLY A 8 -0.88 24.49 5.51
N SER A 9 -0.94 24.01 4.26
CA SER A 9 -2.05 24.32 3.36
C SER A 9 -3.30 23.53 3.73
N ILE A 10 -4.47 24.18 3.64
CA ILE A 10 -5.76 23.56 3.96
C ILE A 10 -6.26 22.82 2.72
N GLN A 11 -6.41 21.50 2.79
CA GLN A 11 -7.23 20.78 1.82
C GLN A 11 -8.69 20.87 2.24
N ARG A 12 -9.50 21.64 1.49
CA ARG A 12 -10.95 21.73 1.69
C ARG A 12 -11.64 20.40 1.35
N ARG A 13 -11.51 19.40 2.21
CA ARG A 13 -12.15 18.09 2.10
C ARG A 13 -13.10 17.89 3.27
N LYS A 14 -14.37 17.62 2.95
CA LYS A 14 -15.42 17.34 3.94
C LYS A 14 -15.24 15.93 4.49
N GLY A 15 -14.83 15.77 5.76
CA GLY A 15 -14.79 14.47 6.44
C GLY A 15 -13.97 14.49 7.74
N ALA A 16 -13.98 13.37 8.46
CA ALA A 16 -13.00 13.11 9.52
C ALA A 16 -11.74 12.46 8.91
N CYS A 17 -10.57 12.72 9.48
CA CYS A 17 -9.29 12.16 9.00
C CYS A 17 -8.37 11.73 10.14
N LEU A 18 -7.48 10.79 9.82
CA LEU A 18 -6.37 10.37 10.67
C LEU A 18 -5.06 10.93 10.10
N ARG A 19 -4.22 11.53 10.93
CA ARG A 19 -2.94 12.11 10.51
C ARG A 19 -1.82 11.76 11.51
N GLN A 20 -0.60 11.61 11.01
CA GLN A 20 0.59 11.52 11.87
C GLN A 20 0.75 12.80 12.74
N ALA A 21 0.92 12.62 14.05
CA ALA A 21 1.43 13.67 14.94
C ALA A 21 2.97 13.64 14.96
N GLY A 22 3.58 14.83 14.81
CA GLY A 22 5.04 14.98 14.81
C GLY A 22 5.75 14.36 13.59
N GLU A 23 7.07 14.57 13.51
CA GLU A 23 7.95 13.81 12.61
C GLU A 23 8.27 12.47 13.27
N VAL A 24 8.32 11.38 12.49
CA VAL A 24 8.85 10.12 13.01
C VAL A 24 10.34 10.09 12.74
N GLU A 25 11.13 10.29 13.80
CA GLU A 25 12.58 10.14 13.73
C GLU A 25 12.93 8.71 13.24
N ASP A 26 13.90 8.61 12.33
CA ASP A 26 14.44 7.36 11.77
C ASP A 26 13.55 6.54 10.82
N ILE A 27 12.40 7.04 10.35
CA ILE A 27 11.69 6.40 9.23
C ILE A 27 12.28 6.87 7.90
N VAL A 28 13.22 6.10 7.34
CA VAL A 28 13.74 6.32 5.97
C VAL A 28 12.91 5.54 4.93
N THR A 29 11.82 4.90 5.34
CA THR A 29 11.13 3.89 4.54
C THR A 29 9.61 4.09 4.47
N PHE A 30 9.03 3.67 3.35
CA PHE A 30 7.59 3.73 3.13
C PHE A 30 6.86 2.67 3.96
N GLN A 31 5.78 3.06 4.63
CA GLN A 31 4.89 2.16 5.36
C GLN A 31 3.47 2.31 4.86
N ILE A 32 2.73 1.20 4.83
CA ILE A 32 1.29 1.28 4.64
C ILE A 32 0.64 1.44 6.01
N VAL A 33 -0.10 2.52 6.18
CA VAL A 33 -0.95 2.74 7.35
C VAL A 33 -2.38 2.47 6.94
N SER A 34 -3.09 1.61 7.66
CA SER A 34 -4.47 1.22 7.33
C SER A 34 -5.36 1.14 8.56
N VAL A 35 -6.64 1.47 8.37
CA VAL A 35 -7.70 1.30 9.37
C VAL A 35 -8.31 -0.09 9.21
N PHE A 36 -8.38 -0.88 10.28
CA PHE A 36 -9.05 -2.17 10.23
C PHE A 36 -10.58 -2.00 10.29
N LEU A 37 -11.25 -2.24 9.16
CA LEU A 37 -12.71 -2.32 9.04
C LEU A 37 -13.13 -3.68 8.49
N PRO A 38 -13.97 -4.45 9.22
CA PRO A 38 -14.63 -5.60 8.62
C PRO A 38 -15.73 -5.13 7.65
N ASN A 39 -15.82 -5.79 6.49
CA ASN A 39 -16.95 -5.73 5.55
C ASN A 39 -17.26 -4.40 4.83
N THR A 40 -16.23 -3.66 4.40
CA THR A 40 -16.43 -2.61 3.38
C THR A 40 -16.31 -3.20 1.97
N VAL A 41 -17.21 -2.80 1.07
CA VAL A 41 -17.09 -3.00 -0.37
C VAL A 41 -16.52 -1.71 -0.95
N ALA A 42 -15.26 -1.75 -1.37
CA ALA A 42 -14.66 -0.64 -2.09
C ALA A 42 -14.58 -1.02 -3.57
N VAL A 43 -14.88 -0.04 -4.44
CA VAL A 43 -14.66 -0.17 -5.88
C VAL A 43 -13.14 -0.12 -6.10
N PRO A 44 -12.54 -1.13 -6.75
CA PRO A 44 -11.12 -1.07 -7.07
C PRO A 44 -10.82 0.19 -7.89
N PRO A 45 -9.70 0.89 -7.64
CA PRO A 45 -9.24 1.93 -8.55
C PRO A 45 -9.05 1.37 -9.97
N GLU A 46 -9.02 2.26 -10.97
CA GLU A 46 -8.52 1.93 -12.31
C GLU A 46 -7.20 1.14 -12.19
N SER A 47 -7.00 0.15 -13.07
CA SER A 47 -5.99 -0.90 -12.98
C SER A 47 -4.67 -0.43 -12.33
N PRO A 48 -4.38 -0.81 -11.06
CA PRO A 48 -3.11 -0.45 -10.45
C PRO A 48 -1.94 -1.05 -11.23
N ILE A 49 -0.87 -0.26 -11.41
CA ILE A 49 0.27 -0.61 -12.25
C ILE A 49 1.50 -0.92 -11.37
N MET A 50 2.19 -2.01 -11.71
CA MET A 50 3.51 -2.40 -11.23
C MET A 50 4.44 -2.54 -12.43
N ASP A 51 5.03 -1.42 -12.86
CA ASP A 51 5.92 -1.41 -14.01
C ASP A 51 7.25 -2.10 -13.72
N GLN A 52 7.95 -2.52 -14.77
CA GLN A 52 9.35 -2.93 -14.71
C GLN A 52 10.16 -1.97 -15.56
N TRP A 53 11.00 -1.16 -14.91
CA TRP A 53 11.81 -0.13 -15.56
C TRP A 53 13.13 0.05 -14.80
N ASN A 54 14.23 0.24 -15.53
CA ASN A 54 15.57 0.40 -14.98
C ASN A 54 15.98 -0.75 -14.03
N VAL A 55 15.61 -1.99 -14.39
CA VAL A 55 15.86 -3.20 -13.59
C VAL A 55 15.29 -3.09 -12.17
N GLU A 56 14.13 -2.46 -12.04
CA GLU A 56 13.35 -2.34 -10.81
C GLU A 56 11.86 -2.61 -11.06
N PHE A 57 11.14 -3.00 -10.01
CA PHE A 57 9.68 -2.96 -9.99
C PHE A 57 9.25 -1.59 -9.47
N ILE A 58 8.34 -0.92 -10.19
CA ILE A 58 7.93 0.45 -9.88
C ILE A 58 6.40 0.54 -9.74
N PRO A 59 5.88 0.95 -8.57
CA PRO A 59 6.62 1.27 -7.33
C PRO A 59 7.21 0.04 -6.61
N HIS A 60 8.10 0.25 -5.62
CA HIS A 60 8.60 -0.85 -4.77
C HIS A 60 7.50 -1.47 -3.89
N ILE A 61 6.54 -0.66 -3.47
CA ILE A 61 5.38 -1.08 -2.66
C ILE A 61 4.11 -0.60 -3.36
N LEU A 62 3.22 -1.53 -3.71
CA LEU A 62 1.93 -1.26 -4.34
C LEU A 62 0.78 -1.73 -3.44
N PRO A 63 0.16 -0.83 -2.67
CA PRO A 63 -1.07 -1.14 -1.97
C PRO A 63 -2.25 -1.17 -2.96
N VAL A 64 -3.04 -2.24 -2.90
CA VAL A 64 -4.22 -2.43 -3.77
C VAL A 64 -5.41 -2.90 -2.97
N LEU A 65 -6.61 -2.79 -3.52
CA LEU A 65 -7.81 -3.34 -2.90
C LEU A 65 -8.04 -4.78 -3.36
N LYS A 66 -8.65 -5.60 -2.50
CA LYS A 66 -9.20 -6.90 -2.93
C LYS A 66 -10.11 -6.69 -4.15
N GLY A 67 -9.99 -7.57 -5.14
CA GLY A 67 -10.69 -7.50 -6.43
C GLY A 67 -9.98 -6.67 -7.49
N SER A 68 -8.88 -5.98 -7.18
CA SER A 68 -8.05 -5.28 -8.17
C SER A 68 -7.45 -6.25 -9.20
N VAL A 69 -7.32 -5.76 -10.43
CA VAL A 69 -6.50 -6.37 -11.48
C VAL A 69 -5.24 -5.53 -11.61
N VAL A 70 -4.09 -6.09 -11.25
CA VAL A 70 -2.79 -5.40 -11.32
C VAL A 70 -2.19 -5.63 -12.70
N GLU A 71 -1.71 -4.56 -13.33
CA GLU A 71 -0.99 -4.59 -14.59
C GLU A 71 0.52 -4.54 -14.35
N PHE A 72 1.27 -5.34 -15.10
CA PHE A 72 2.73 -5.39 -15.09
C PHE A 72 3.24 -5.10 -16.49
N PRO A 73 3.31 -3.82 -16.90
CA PRO A 73 4.03 -3.44 -18.10
C PRO A 73 5.53 -3.70 -17.90
N ASN A 74 6.21 -4.01 -19.00
CA ASN A 74 7.66 -3.95 -19.08
C ASN A 74 8.03 -2.75 -19.96
N THR A 75 8.29 -1.59 -19.35
CA THR A 75 8.74 -0.39 -20.07
C THR A 75 10.27 -0.27 -20.12
N ASP A 76 10.98 -1.29 -19.63
CA ASP A 76 12.43 -1.40 -19.75
C ASP A 76 12.87 -1.80 -21.17
N THR A 77 14.17 -1.79 -21.40
CA THR A 77 14.81 -2.25 -22.63
C THR A 77 15.21 -3.73 -22.60
N VAL A 78 15.04 -4.39 -21.45
CA VAL A 78 15.40 -5.79 -21.21
C VAL A 78 14.18 -6.63 -20.85
N ARG A 79 14.33 -7.96 -20.94
CA ARG A 79 13.26 -8.89 -20.58
C ARG A 79 13.16 -9.04 -19.07
N HIS A 80 11.95 -9.08 -18.54
CA HIS A 80 11.70 -9.25 -17.12
C HIS A 80 10.79 -10.43 -16.82
N ASN A 81 10.78 -10.85 -15.57
CA ASN A 81 9.95 -11.92 -15.03
C ASN A 81 9.26 -11.42 -13.76
N VAL A 82 8.04 -11.89 -13.55
CA VAL A 82 7.29 -11.62 -12.32
C VAL A 82 6.90 -12.94 -11.69
N TYR A 83 7.40 -13.21 -10.49
CA TYR A 83 6.92 -14.31 -9.66
C TYR A 83 6.88 -13.94 -8.18
N SER A 84 6.10 -14.69 -7.41
CA SER A 84 6.13 -14.62 -5.95
C SER A 84 6.73 -15.89 -5.36
N PRO A 85 7.62 -15.80 -4.35
CA PRO A 85 8.13 -16.96 -3.64
C PRO A 85 7.11 -17.56 -2.65
N VAL A 86 5.91 -16.98 -2.53
CA VAL A 86 4.82 -17.51 -1.70
C VAL A 86 3.52 -17.63 -2.54
N PRO A 87 2.56 -18.47 -2.11
CA PRO A 87 1.28 -18.56 -2.80
C PRO A 87 0.49 -17.25 -2.78
N ILE A 88 -0.32 -17.03 -3.81
CA ILE A 88 -1.28 -15.92 -3.86
C ILE A 88 -2.22 -16.03 -2.66
N PRO A 89 -2.47 -14.93 -1.91
CA PRO A 89 -3.30 -14.94 -0.70
C PRO A 89 -4.62 -15.69 -0.88
N GLY A 90 -4.92 -16.57 0.07
CA GLY A 90 -6.14 -17.38 0.08
C GLY A 90 -6.20 -18.49 -0.98
N THR A 91 -5.07 -18.81 -1.63
CA THR A 91 -4.94 -19.91 -2.59
C THR A 91 -3.70 -20.76 -2.27
N GLN A 92 -3.56 -21.90 -2.96
CA GLN A 92 -2.32 -22.70 -2.97
C GLN A 92 -1.52 -22.50 -4.28
N ILE A 93 -1.87 -21.48 -5.06
CA ILE A 93 -1.30 -21.23 -6.39
C ILE A 93 -0.14 -20.25 -6.26
N MET A 94 1.01 -20.60 -6.83
CA MET A 94 2.16 -19.70 -6.93
C MET A 94 1.93 -18.67 -8.04
N LEU A 95 2.26 -17.41 -7.76
CA LEU A 95 2.25 -16.36 -8.79
C LEU A 95 3.46 -16.55 -9.70
N SER A 96 3.23 -16.71 -11.01
CA SER A 96 4.25 -16.57 -12.04
C SER A 96 3.64 -16.07 -13.34
N LEU A 97 4.17 -14.98 -13.88
CA LEU A 97 3.77 -14.41 -15.18
C LEU A 97 4.74 -14.80 -16.32
N GLY A 98 5.77 -15.60 -16.00
CA GLY A 98 6.85 -15.95 -16.91
C GLY A 98 7.76 -14.78 -17.24
N THR A 99 8.73 -15.02 -18.14
CA THR A 99 9.64 -14.00 -18.65
C THR A 99 9.13 -13.42 -19.96
N TYR A 100 9.04 -12.10 -20.08
CA TYR A 100 8.46 -11.43 -21.25
C TYR A 100 9.27 -10.21 -21.71
N ASP A 101 9.10 -9.90 -22.99
CA ASP A 101 9.82 -8.84 -23.71
C ASP A 101 9.36 -7.43 -23.29
N PRO A 102 10.17 -6.39 -23.59
CA PRO A 102 9.71 -5.00 -23.55
C PRO A 102 8.36 -4.79 -24.25
N GLU A 103 7.62 -3.79 -23.78
CA GLU A 103 6.29 -3.38 -24.28
C GLU A 103 5.16 -4.41 -24.07
N VAL A 104 5.45 -5.58 -23.52
CA VAL A 104 4.44 -6.57 -23.14
C VAL A 104 3.86 -6.24 -21.76
N ILE A 105 2.53 -6.31 -21.66
CA ILE A 105 1.78 -6.13 -20.41
C ILE A 105 1.20 -7.47 -19.98
N LYS A 106 1.43 -7.85 -18.72
CA LYS A 106 0.78 -9.00 -18.06
C LYS A 106 -0.14 -8.52 -16.94
N THR A 107 -1.10 -9.33 -16.54
CA THR A 107 -2.05 -8.95 -15.48
C THR A 107 -2.31 -10.07 -14.49
N ILE A 108 -2.73 -9.70 -13.27
CA ILE A 108 -3.24 -10.65 -12.27
C ILE A 108 -4.41 -10.06 -11.48
N ARG A 109 -5.44 -10.87 -11.21
CA ARG A 109 -6.53 -10.52 -10.30
C ARG A 109 -6.23 -10.97 -8.87
N LEU A 110 -6.46 -10.11 -7.90
CA LEU A 110 -6.15 -10.35 -6.48
C LEU A 110 -7.40 -10.24 -5.60
N ASP A 111 -8.07 -11.35 -5.33
CA ASP A 111 -9.39 -11.35 -4.68
C ASP A 111 -9.35 -11.45 -3.14
N LYS A 112 -8.18 -11.68 -2.55
CA LYS A 112 -8.01 -11.89 -1.11
C LYS A 112 -6.95 -10.96 -0.54
N ALA A 113 -7.24 -10.40 0.64
CA ALA A 113 -6.30 -9.58 1.36
C ALA A 113 -5.08 -10.40 1.79
N GLY A 114 -3.90 -9.79 1.73
CA GLY A 114 -2.63 -10.44 2.02
C GLY A 114 -1.46 -9.76 1.34
N GLU A 115 -0.26 -10.27 1.61
CA GLU A 115 1.00 -9.71 1.15
C GLU A 115 1.57 -10.61 0.05
N ILE A 116 2.08 -10.01 -1.02
CA ILE A 116 2.66 -10.70 -2.16
C ILE A 116 4.04 -10.11 -2.43
N PRO A 117 5.11 -10.71 -1.87
CA PRO A 117 6.47 -10.37 -2.29
C PRO A 117 6.67 -10.75 -3.76
N LEU A 118 7.32 -9.89 -4.52
CA LEU A 118 7.64 -10.09 -5.93
C LEU A 118 9.15 -10.20 -6.13
N ARG A 119 9.54 -10.99 -7.11
CA ARG A 119 10.93 -11.19 -7.55
C ARG A 119 10.96 -11.34 -9.07
N CYS A 120 12.12 -11.04 -9.64
CA CYS A 120 12.47 -11.40 -11.01
C CYS A 120 13.50 -12.54 -10.97
N ASN A 121 13.35 -13.55 -11.81
CA ASN A 121 14.32 -14.65 -11.90
C ASN A 121 15.46 -14.37 -12.90
N VAL A 122 15.33 -13.32 -13.71
CA VAL A 122 16.36 -12.86 -14.66
C VAL A 122 17.32 -11.89 -13.97
N HIS A 123 16.78 -10.96 -13.17
CA HIS A 123 17.52 -9.93 -12.44
C HIS A 123 17.25 -10.11 -10.94
N GLN A 124 18.19 -10.73 -10.22
CA GLN A 124 17.98 -11.23 -8.86
C GLN A 124 17.83 -10.12 -7.81
N GLU A 125 18.30 -8.92 -8.13
CA GLU A 125 18.18 -7.70 -7.35
C GLU A 125 16.76 -7.13 -7.32
N MET A 126 15.94 -7.43 -8.33
CA MET A 126 14.58 -6.91 -8.40
C MET A 126 13.69 -7.51 -7.32
N SER A 127 13.06 -6.63 -6.55
CA SER A 127 12.03 -7.01 -5.59
C SER A 127 11.03 -5.90 -5.37
N ALA A 128 9.82 -6.28 -5.00
CA ALA A 128 8.75 -5.37 -4.64
C ALA A 128 7.71 -6.12 -3.81
N PHE A 129 6.69 -5.41 -3.36
CA PHE A 129 5.58 -5.96 -2.59
C PHE A 129 4.25 -5.41 -3.09
N ILE A 130 3.30 -6.31 -3.37
CA ILE A 130 1.90 -5.94 -3.45
C ILE A 130 1.25 -6.24 -2.11
N VAL A 131 0.52 -5.26 -1.56
CA VAL A 131 -0.22 -5.43 -0.31
C VAL A 131 -1.71 -5.26 -0.59
N VAL A 132 -2.44 -6.38 -0.57
CA VAL A 132 -3.86 -6.42 -0.86
C VAL A 132 -4.65 -6.12 0.41
N LEU A 133 -5.39 -5.02 0.39
CA LEU A 133 -6.11 -4.44 1.52
C LEU A 133 -7.61 -4.70 1.40
N GLY A 134 -8.27 -4.82 2.55
CA GLY A 134 -9.69 -5.16 2.62
C GLY A 134 -10.64 -3.97 2.49
N ASN A 135 -10.13 -2.74 2.62
CA ASN A 135 -10.90 -1.49 2.68
C ASN A 135 -10.03 -0.32 2.15
N PRO A 136 -10.63 0.82 1.79
CA PRO A 136 -9.94 1.93 1.13
C PRO A 136 -9.28 2.92 2.11
N TYR A 137 -9.37 2.67 3.42
CA TYR A 137 -8.84 3.58 4.43
C TYR A 137 -7.39 3.21 4.75
N PHE A 138 -6.54 3.44 3.76
CA PHE A 138 -5.11 3.27 3.88
C PHE A 138 -4.36 4.37 3.12
N THR A 139 -3.08 4.50 3.44
CA THR A 139 -2.18 5.41 2.75
C THR A 139 -0.75 4.90 2.86
N LEU A 140 0.12 5.37 1.97
CA LEU A 140 1.55 5.16 2.07
C LEU A 140 2.17 6.37 2.78
N THR A 141 2.99 6.15 3.80
CA THR A 141 3.74 7.24 4.44
C THR A 141 4.69 7.90 3.44
N ASN A 142 5.05 9.16 3.64
CA ASN A 142 6.18 9.73 2.93
C ASN A 142 7.52 9.33 3.59
N LYS A 143 8.63 9.86 3.06
CA LYS A 143 9.99 9.63 3.58
C LYS A 143 10.26 10.17 4.99
N LYS A 144 9.31 10.91 5.58
CA LYS A 144 9.37 11.41 6.97
C LYS A 144 8.46 10.60 7.90
N GLY A 145 7.84 9.53 7.40
CA GLY A 145 6.83 8.77 8.14
C GLY A 145 5.46 9.47 8.23
N GLU A 146 5.28 10.61 7.58
CA GLU A 146 4.05 11.39 7.64
C GLU A 146 2.96 10.73 6.78
N PHE A 147 1.72 10.73 7.27
CA PHE A 147 0.57 10.16 6.57
C PHE A 147 -0.73 10.90 6.86
N ILE A 148 -1.66 10.85 5.90
CA ILE A 148 -3.05 11.28 6.04
C ILE A 148 -3.96 10.17 5.47
N ILE A 149 -4.98 9.77 6.23
CA ILE A 149 -6.09 8.94 5.76
C ILE A 149 -7.36 9.78 5.84
N ASP A 150 -7.91 10.11 4.68
CA ASP A 150 -9.10 10.94 4.55
C ASP A 150 -10.41 10.14 4.71
N ASN A 151 -11.48 10.88 5.00
CA ASN A 151 -12.87 10.40 4.95
C ASN A 151 -13.15 9.16 5.80
N VAL A 152 -12.40 8.98 6.89
CA VAL A 152 -12.57 7.85 7.80
C VAL A 152 -13.93 7.99 8.50
N PRO A 153 -14.85 7.02 8.40
CA PRO A 153 -16.15 7.11 9.04
C PRO A 153 -16.00 7.22 10.56
N PRO A 154 -16.91 7.89 11.28
CA PRO A 154 -16.86 7.91 12.75
C PRO A 154 -16.96 6.50 13.34
N GLY A 155 -16.11 6.18 14.32
CA GLY A 155 -16.06 4.85 14.92
C GLY A 155 -14.80 4.60 15.74
N LYS A 156 -14.70 3.38 16.28
CA LYS A 156 -13.50 2.89 16.99
C LYS A 156 -12.78 1.89 16.10
N TYR A 157 -11.49 2.11 15.87
CA TYR A 157 -10.70 1.33 14.95
C TYR A 157 -9.34 0.95 15.53
N VAL A 158 -8.69 0.02 14.83
CA VAL A 158 -7.27 -0.27 15.02
C VAL A 158 -6.54 0.20 13.78
N LEU A 159 -5.62 1.14 13.96
CA LEU A 159 -4.63 1.52 12.98
C LEU A 159 -3.55 0.44 12.95
N LYS A 160 -3.20 -0.07 11.77
CA LYS A 160 -2.13 -1.05 11.58
C LYS A 160 -1.11 -0.52 10.58
N THR A 161 0.17 -0.65 10.90
CA THR A 161 1.26 -0.43 9.94
C THR A 161 1.68 -1.73 9.25
N TRP A 162 2.19 -1.62 8.03
CA TRP A 162 2.91 -2.68 7.34
C TRP A 162 4.24 -2.13 6.80
N HIS A 163 5.28 -2.95 6.91
CA HIS A 163 6.61 -2.69 6.36
C HIS A 163 7.28 -4.01 5.96
N GLU A 164 8.10 -4.00 4.92
CA GLU A 164 8.81 -5.18 4.39
C GLU A 164 9.78 -5.89 5.35
N LYS A 165 10.09 -5.30 6.51
CA LYS A 165 11.19 -5.70 7.42
C LYS A 165 10.78 -5.61 8.88
N PHE A 166 10.06 -4.55 9.23
CA PHE A 166 9.68 -4.30 10.61
C PHE A 166 8.34 -4.92 10.97
N ARG A 167 8.16 -5.17 12.27
CA ARG A 167 6.92 -5.73 12.79
C ARG A 167 5.79 -4.70 12.70
N PRO A 168 4.55 -5.15 12.45
CA PRO A 168 3.40 -4.25 12.39
C PRO A 168 3.10 -3.66 13.78
N VAL A 169 2.90 -2.35 13.81
CA VAL A 169 2.38 -1.64 14.98
C VAL A 169 0.86 -1.62 14.93
N ARG A 170 0.21 -1.67 16.09
CA ARG A 170 -1.25 -1.58 16.24
C ARG A 170 -1.61 -0.52 17.26
N ILE A 171 -2.45 0.44 16.87
CA ILE A 171 -2.88 1.55 17.74
C ILE A 171 -4.40 1.64 17.71
N GLY A 172 -5.04 1.69 18.88
CA GLY A 172 -6.47 1.96 18.97
C GLY A 172 -6.76 3.44 18.73
N VAL A 173 -7.67 3.75 17.81
CA VAL A 173 -8.05 5.13 17.48
C VAL A 173 -9.58 5.27 17.52
N THR A 174 -10.06 6.42 18.00
CA THR A 174 -11.49 6.77 17.99
C THR A 174 -11.67 8.00 17.12
N VAL A 175 -12.45 7.88 16.06
CA VAL A 175 -12.76 8.96 15.12
C VAL A 175 -14.17 9.47 15.43
N ALA A 176 -14.29 10.73 15.84
CA ALA A 176 -15.58 11.39 16.01
C ALA A 176 -16.02 12.07 14.69
N PRO A 177 -17.33 12.39 14.51
CA PRO A 177 -17.81 13.09 13.33
C PRO A 177 -17.05 14.39 13.04
N ASN A 178 -16.57 14.55 11.79
CA ASN A 178 -15.88 15.75 11.28
C ASN A 178 -14.62 16.18 12.06
N GLN A 179 -13.99 15.26 12.80
CA GLN A 179 -12.80 15.51 13.60
C GLN A 179 -11.54 14.98 12.91
N THR A 180 -10.45 15.75 13.03
CA THR A 180 -9.09 15.26 12.76
C THR A 180 -8.55 14.58 14.00
N VAL A 181 -8.09 13.35 13.86
CA VAL A 181 -7.44 12.58 14.91
C VAL A 181 -5.96 12.50 14.59
N GLU A 182 -5.15 13.07 15.47
CA GLU A 182 -3.70 12.94 15.40
C GLU A 182 -3.28 11.62 16.06
N VAL A 183 -2.37 10.90 15.40
CA VAL A 183 -1.86 9.62 15.86
C VAL A 183 -0.34 9.65 15.80
N GLU A 184 0.32 9.32 16.90
CA GLU A 184 1.75 9.12 16.92
C GLU A 184 2.06 7.66 16.64
N LEU A 185 2.61 7.36 15.46
CA LEU A 185 3.23 6.07 15.22
C LEU A 185 4.56 5.99 16.02
N PRO A 186 4.76 4.94 16.84
CA PRO A 186 6.04 4.73 17.50
C PRO A 186 7.12 4.42 16.46
N THR A 187 8.36 4.85 16.76
CA THR A 187 9.54 4.47 15.97
C THR A 187 9.65 2.95 15.94
N ILE A 188 9.78 2.40 14.73
CA ILE A 188 9.83 0.95 14.55
C ILE A 188 11.29 0.50 14.62
N GLN A 189 11.60 -0.39 15.56
CA GLN A 189 12.90 -1.05 15.72
C GLN A 189 12.93 -2.41 15.02
#